data_AF-A0A0B7IVF9-F1
#
_entry.id   AF-A0A0B7IVF9-F1
#
_cell.length_a   1.000
_cell.length_b   1.000
_cell.length_c   1.000
_cell.angle_alpha   90.00
_cell.angle_beta   90.00
_cell.angle_gamma   90.00
#
_symmetry.space_group_name_H-M   'P 1'
#
loop_
_entity.id
_entity.type
_entity.pdbx_description
1 polymer ?
#
loop_
_entity_poly.entity_id
_entity_poly.type
_entity_poly.pdbx_seq_one_letter_code
_entity_poly.pdbx_strand_id
1 'polypeptide(L)'
;MKAINKLLIKCKGLSQSQRVSYSSKKTSRGFTLIELMVVMTVIALLIAIAVPRYFHSVEQAKEATLKQSLSVMRVAIDKFYGDNDRYPASIKELVTKKYIRAVPIDPITESTETWVTQSPSLDTTGSVVDIKSGATGNAKDGTAYADW
;
A
#
# COMPACT_ATOMS: atom_id res chain seq x y z
N MET A 1 13.03 76.73 74.81
CA MET A 1 12.76 75.67 73.83
C MET A 1 12.28 74.43 74.57
N LYS A 2 10.99 74.41 74.90
CA LYS A 2 10.32 73.31 75.61
C LYS A 2 10.08 72.14 74.66
N ALA A 3 10.13 70.95 75.25
CA ALA A 3 9.65 69.69 74.73
C ALA A 3 8.19 69.74 74.21
N ILE A 4 7.80 68.64 73.53
CA ILE A 4 6.47 67.99 73.48
C ILE A 4 6.00 67.75 72.02
N ASN A 5 5.53 66.51 71.78
CA ASN A 5 4.79 65.93 70.65
C ASN A 5 5.61 65.28 69.51
N LYS A 6 5.41 64.00 69.16
CA LYS A 6 4.42 63.00 69.63
C LYS A 6 4.85 61.60 69.17
N LEU A 7 4.69 60.66 70.07
CA LEU A 7 4.68 59.21 69.92
C LEU A 7 3.78 58.72 68.76
N LEU A 8 4.01 57.47 68.33
CA LEU A 8 3.19 56.60 67.45
C LEU A 8 3.55 56.74 65.96
N ILE A 9 4.06 55.71 65.28
CA ILE A 9 3.32 54.49 64.99
C ILE A 9 4.17 53.22 65.14
N LYS A 10 3.52 52.28 65.81
CA LYS A 10 3.91 50.92 66.15
C LYS A 10 3.64 49.96 64.98
N CYS A 11 4.41 48.87 64.97
CA CYS A 11 4.18 47.61 64.26
C CYS A 11 4.40 47.60 62.74
N LYS A 12 5.35 46.75 62.34
CA LYS A 12 5.27 45.67 61.34
C LYS A 12 6.69 45.48 60.79
N GLY A 13 7.31 44.33 60.83
CA GLY A 13 6.83 42.98 61.06
C GLY A 13 7.95 42.09 60.59
N LEU A 14 8.30 41.12 61.44
CA LEU A 14 8.74 39.78 61.09
C LEU A 14 9.77 39.68 59.95
N SER A 15 11.03 39.49 60.36
CA SER A 15 11.86 38.36 59.95
C SER A 15 11.41 37.73 58.63
N GLN A 16 12.08 38.12 57.55
CA GLN A 16 11.95 37.46 56.26
C GLN A 16 12.43 36.02 56.42
N SER A 17 11.48 35.13 56.70
CA SER A 17 11.62 33.68 56.63
C SER A 17 11.97 33.34 55.18
N GLN A 18 13.25 33.10 54.93
CA GLN A 18 13.72 32.54 53.66
C GLN A 18 13.15 31.13 53.54
N ARG A 19 12.02 31.01 52.84
CA ARG A 19 11.50 29.72 52.39
C ARG A 19 12.48 29.19 51.35
N VAL A 20 13.28 28.20 51.74
CA VAL A 20 14.06 27.40 50.79
C VAL A 20 13.06 26.68 49.88
N SER A 21 12.91 27.20 48.66
CA SER A 21 12.11 26.56 47.63
C SER A 21 12.89 25.36 47.10
N TYR A 22 12.59 24.16 47.61
CA TYR A 22 13.11 22.92 47.03
C TYR A 22 12.49 22.73 45.66
N SER A 23 13.21 23.16 44.62
CA SER A 23 12.91 22.80 43.23
C SER A 23 12.95 21.28 43.11
N SER A 24 11.78 20.66 42.96
CA SER A 24 11.66 19.23 42.67
C SER A 24 12.27 18.97 41.30
N LYS A 25 13.52 18.49 41.25
CA LYS A 25 14.10 17.99 39.99
C LYS A 25 13.22 16.85 39.50
N LYS A 26 12.45 17.09 38.43
CA LYS A 26 11.81 16.01 37.69
C LYS A 26 12.94 15.10 37.18
N THR A 27 13.04 13.90 37.73
CA THR A 27 13.96 12.89 37.24
C THR A 27 13.49 12.50 35.84
N SER A 28 14.18 12.96 34.80
CA SER A 28 14.00 12.44 33.45
C SER A 28 14.40 10.96 33.47
N ARG A 29 13.42 10.06 33.44
CA ARG A 29 13.65 8.63 33.28
C ARG A 29 14.03 8.43 31.80
N GLY A 30 15.30 8.14 31.54
CA GLY A 30 15.77 7.74 30.22
C GLY A 30 15.51 6.24 29.99
N PHE A 31 15.28 5.86 28.74
CA PHE A 31 15.27 4.45 28.34
C PHE A 31 16.65 3.83 28.57
N THR A 32 16.67 2.59 29.03
CA THR A 32 17.93 1.85 29.17
C THR A 32 18.37 1.29 27.81
N LEU A 33 19.67 1.15 27.58
CA LEU A 33 20.18 0.56 26.32
C LEU A 33 19.65 -0.87 26.14
N ILE A 34 19.54 -1.63 27.22
CA ILE A 34 19.02 -3.00 27.21
C ILE A 34 17.54 -3.07 26.82
N GLU A 35 16.73 -2.09 27.21
CA GLU A 35 15.31 -2.02 26.85
C GLU A 35 15.13 -1.85 25.34
N LEU A 36 15.94 -0.99 24.72
CA LEU A 36 15.96 -0.85 23.27
C LEU A 36 16.45 -2.12 22.56
N MET A 37 17.45 -2.82 23.13
CA MET A 37 17.96 -4.06 22.54
C MET A 37 16.91 -5.16 22.50
N VAL A 38 16.17 -5.37 23.59
CA VAL A 38 15.10 -6.36 23.67
C VAL A 38 13.98 -6.03 22.67
N VAL A 39 13.60 -4.76 22.55
CA VAL A 39 12.58 -4.32 21.58
C VAL A 39 13.01 -4.61 20.15
N MET A 40 14.25 -4.27 19.79
CA MET A 40 14.77 -4.52 18.44
C MET A 40 14.86 -6.02 18.11
N THR A 41 15.23 -6.85 19.10
CA THR A 41 15.25 -8.31 18.89
C THR A 41 13.86 -8.88 18.65
N VAL A 42 12.85 -8.42 19.39
CA VAL A 42 11.45 -8.85 19.15
C VAL A 42 10.96 -8.38 17.77
N ILE A 43 11.25 -7.14 17.38
CA ILE A 43 10.86 -6.62 16.05
C ILE A 43 11.54 -7.42 14.92
N ALA A 44 12.85 -7.69 15.05
CA ALA A 44 13.59 -8.48 14.06
C ALA A 44 13.01 -9.89 13.89
N LEU A 45 12.63 -10.54 15.01
CA LEU A 45 11.99 -11.86 14.98
C LEU A 45 10.65 -11.83 14.25
N LEU A 46 9.81 -10.82 14.50
CA LEU A 46 8.52 -10.67 13.82
C LEU A 46 8.69 -10.43 12.32
N ILE A 47 9.63 -9.57 11.92
CA ILE A 47 9.90 -9.29 10.51
C ILE A 47 10.37 -10.55 9.79
N ALA A 48 11.25 -11.35 10.41
CA ALA A 48 11.79 -12.57 9.82
C ALA A 48 10.69 -13.55 9.37
N ILE A 49 9.60 -13.66 10.13
CA ILE A 49 8.45 -14.53 9.77
C ILE A 49 7.40 -13.81 8.91
N ALA A 50 7.23 -12.49 9.07
CA ALA A 50 6.17 -11.74 8.41
C ALA A 50 6.48 -11.46 6.92
N VAL A 51 7.72 -11.09 6.60
CA VAL A 51 8.13 -10.67 5.25
C VAL A 51 7.94 -11.75 4.18
N PRO A 52 8.43 -13.00 4.32
CA PRO A 52 8.24 -14.01 3.29
C PRO A 52 6.75 -14.33 3.05
N ARG A 53 5.95 -14.33 4.13
CA ARG A 53 4.50 -14.54 4.05
C ARG A 53 3.80 -13.38 3.31
N TYR A 54 4.24 -12.15 3.56
CA TYR A 54 3.72 -10.98 2.87
C TYR A 54 3.95 -11.06 1.36
N PHE A 55 5.20 -11.30 0.92
CA PHE A 55 5.51 -11.43 -0.52
C PHE A 55 4.70 -12.55 -1.17
N HIS A 56 4.53 -13.67 -0.47
CA HIS A 56 3.71 -14.77 -0.97
C HIS A 56 2.23 -14.40 -1.19
N SER A 57 1.66 -13.62 -0.28
CA SER A 57 0.28 -13.14 -0.39
C SER A 57 0.11 -12.15 -1.52
N VAL A 58 1.11 -11.28 -1.74
CA VAL A 58 1.09 -10.30 -2.84
C VAL A 58 1.15 -11.02 -4.18
N GLU A 59 2.05 -12.00 -4.33
CA GLU A 59 2.16 -12.78 -5.58
C GLU A 59 0.85 -13.51 -5.91
N GLN A 60 0.25 -14.19 -4.93
CA GLN A 60 -1.05 -14.84 -5.13
C GLN A 60 -2.17 -13.85 -5.53
N ALA A 61 -2.18 -12.66 -4.94
CA ALA A 61 -3.15 -11.62 -5.30
C ALA A 61 -2.92 -11.11 -6.73
N LYS A 62 -1.66 -10.96 -7.15
CA LYS A 62 -1.31 -10.60 -8.53
C LYS A 62 -1.76 -11.69 -9.50
N GLU A 63 -1.44 -12.96 -9.25
CA GLU A 63 -1.89 -14.10 -10.08
C GLU A 63 -3.41 -14.19 -10.20
N ALA A 64 -4.14 -14.05 -9.08
CA ALA A 64 -5.61 -14.08 -9.07
C ALA A 64 -6.21 -12.92 -9.89
N THR A 65 -5.64 -11.71 -9.76
CA THR A 65 -6.05 -10.53 -10.51
C THR A 65 -5.76 -10.69 -12.00
N LEU A 66 -4.63 -11.31 -12.36
CA LEU A 66 -4.27 -11.61 -13.73
C LEU A 66 -5.28 -12.56 -14.38
N LYS A 67 -5.56 -13.69 -13.74
CA LYS A 67 -6.55 -14.68 -14.20
C LYS A 67 -7.93 -14.05 -14.36
N GLN A 68 -8.35 -13.22 -13.41
CA GLN A 68 -9.61 -12.50 -13.50
C GLN A 68 -9.64 -11.51 -14.68
N SER A 69 -8.57 -10.75 -14.88
CA SER A 69 -8.46 -9.79 -15.99
C SER A 69 -8.54 -10.49 -17.34
N LEU A 70 -7.80 -11.59 -17.51
CA LEU A 70 -7.85 -12.43 -18.71
C LEU A 70 -9.25 -12.99 -18.96
N SER A 71 -9.91 -13.52 -17.92
CA SER A 71 -11.27 -14.04 -18.02
C SER A 71 -12.25 -12.96 -18.47
N VAL A 72 -12.20 -11.77 -17.88
CA VAL A 72 -13.08 -10.64 -18.26
C VAL A 72 -12.85 -10.23 -19.72
N MET A 73 -11.60 -10.16 -20.16
CA MET A 73 -11.28 -9.79 -21.54
C MET A 73 -11.72 -10.85 -22.54
N ARG A 74 -11.51 -12.13 -22.27
CA ARG A 74 -11.97 -13.25 -23.13
C ARG A 74 -13.49 -13.25 -23.28
N VAL A 75 -14.22 -13.12 -22.17
CA VAL A 75 -15.69 -13.00 -22.20
C VAL A 75 -16.14 -11.80 -23.02
N ALA A 76 -15.43 -10.67 -22.94
CA ALA A 76 -15.74 -9.50 -23.76
C ALA A 76 -15.46 -9.70 -25.25
N ILE A 77 -14.39 -10.42 -25.60
CA ILE A 77 -14.07 -10.81 -26.98
C ILE A 77 -15.15 -11.75 -27.54
N ASP A 78 -15.53 -12.78 -26.79
CA ASP A 78 -16.57 -13.73 -27.19
C ASP A 78 -17.92 -13.04 -27.40
N LYS A 79 -18.26 -12.12 -26.50
CA LYS A 79 -19.47 -11.30 -26.62
C LYS A 79 -19.43 -10.40 -27.86
N PHE A 80 -18.28 -9.78 -28.14
CA PHE A 80 -18.10 -8.96 -29.33
C PHE A 80 -18.29 -9.79 -30.60
N TYR A 81 -17.73 -11.00 -30.64
CA TYR A 81 -17.89 -11.92 -31.75
C TYR A 81 -19.36 -12.30 -31.95
N GLY A 82 -20.07 -12.65 -30.88
CA GLY A 82 -21.50 -12.99 -30.96
C GLY A 82 -22.41 -11.85 -31.46
N ASP A 83 -22.01 -10.60 -31.26
CA ASP A 83 -22.79 -9.42 -31.70
C ASP A 83 -22.42 -8.93 -33.11
N ASN A 84 -21.20 -9.20 -33.60
CA ASN A 84 -20.65 -8.61 -34.83
C ASN A 84 -20.20 -9.65 -35.88
N ASP A 85 -20.31 -10.95 -35.59
CA ASP A 85 -19.83 -12.08 -36.42
C ASP A 85 -18.36 -11.97 -36.85
N ARG A 86 -17.56 -11.21 -36.09
CA ARG A 86 -16.12 -11.03 -36.30
C ARG A 86 -15.40 -10.76 -35.00
N TYR A 87 -14.11 -11.09 -34.93
CA TYR A 87 -13.28 -10.72 -33.80
C TYR A 87 -12.92 -9.23 -33.83
N PRO A 88 -12.65 -8.60 -32.68
CA PRO A 88 -12.19 -7.22 -32.64
C PRO A 88 -10.82 -7.10 -33.33
N ALA A 89 -10.59 -5.95 -33.97
CA ALA A 89 -9.31 -5.65 -34.62
C ALA A 89 -8.22 -5.28 -33.61
N SER A 90 -8.61 -4.80 -32.44
CA SER A 90 -7.70 -4.50 -31.32
C SER A 90 -8.46 -4.50 -30.00
N ILE A 91 -7.75 -4.65 -28.88
CA ILE A 91 -8.33 -4.56 -27.52
C ILE A 91 -9.01 -3.20 -27.29
N LYS A 92 -8.49 -2.12 -27.89
CA LYS A 92 -9.06 -0.77 -27.81
C LYS A 92 -10.46 -0.67 -28.42
N GLU A 93 -10.79 -1.55 -29.37
CA GLU A 93 -12.13 -1.61 -29.95
C GLU A 93 -13.18 -2.03 -28.91
N LEU A 94 -12.84 -2.97 -28.03
CA LEU A 94 -13.73 -3.41 -26.94
C LEU A 94 -14.09 -2.27 -25.99
N VAL A 95 -13.15 -1.35 -25.74
CA VAL A 95 -13.39 -0.14 -24.92
C VAL A 95 -14.29 0.84 -25.66
N THR A 96 -13.98 1.11 -26.93
CA THR A 96 -14.74 2.04 -27.77
C THR A 96 -16.19 1.61 -27.91
N LYS A 97 -16.41 0.30 -28.11
CA LYS A 97 -17.72 -0.33 -28.28
C LYS A 97 -18.38 -0.70 -26.94
N LYS A 98 -17.78 -0.33 -25.80
CA LYS A 98 -18.33 -0.48 -24.44
C LYS A 98 -18.57 -1.92 -23.98
N TYR A 99 -17.84 -2.88 -24.52
CA TYR A 99 -17.79 -4.26 -24.00
C TYR A 99 -17.01 -4.33 -22.68
N ILE A 100 -15.97 -3.49 -22.56
CA ILE A 100 -15.23 -3.25 -21.32
C ILE A 100 -15.15 -1.75 -21.03
N ARG A 101 -15.03 -1.38 -19.76
CA ARG A 101 -14.93 0.03 -19.36
C ARG A 101 -13.56 0.64 -19.66
N ALA A 102 -12.52 -0.15 -19.48
CA ALA A 102 -11.12 0.17 -19.75
C ALA A 102 -10.33 -1.13 -19.91
N VAL A 103 -9.15 -1.06 -20.50
CA VAL A 103 -8.22 -2.21 -20.56
C VAL A 103 -7.66 -2.46 -19.16
N PRO A 104 -7.74 -3.69 -18.61
CA PRO A 104 -7.13 -4.04 -17.34
C PRO A 104 -5.60 -3.87 -17.36
N ILE A 105 -5.03 -3.54 -16.21
CA ILE A 105 -3.58 -3.53 -16.00
C ILE A 105 -3.15 -4.96 -15.68
N ASP A 106 -2.12 -5.44 -16.35
CA ASP A 106 -1.47 -6.70 -16.00
C ASP A 106 -0.72 -6.50 -14.67
N PRO A 107 -1.07 -7.22 -13.59
CA PRO A 107 -0.47 -7.02 -12.26
C PRO A 107 0.96 -7.54 -12.14
N ILE A 108 1.43 -8.36 -13.09
CA ILE A 108 2.80 -8.89 -13.12
C ILE A 108 3.74 -7.92 -13.84
N THR A 109 3.31 -7.36 -14.98
CA THR A 109 4.10 -6.39 -15.76
C THR A 109 3.81 -4.93 -15.41
N GLU A 110 2.75 -4.70 -14.62
CA GLU A 110 2.25 -3.38 -14.19
C GLU A 110 1.92 -2.46 -15.38
N SER A 111 1.52 -3.04 -16.52
CA SER A 111 1.27 -2.35 -17.78
C SER A 111 -0.06 -2.74 -18.42
N THR A 112 -0.59 -1.85 -19.28
CA THR A 112 -1.78 -2.12 -20.12
C THR A 112 -1.43 -2.49 -21.56
N GLU A 113 -0.15 -2.43 -21.92
CA GLU A 113 0.30 -2.59 -23.31
C GLU A 113 0.95 -3.96 -23.58
N THR A 114 1.24 -4.71 -22.53
CA THR A 114 2.00 -5.95 -22.60
C THR A 114 1.14 -7.18 -22.96
N TRP A 115 -0.15 -6.98 -23.21
CA TRP A 115 -1.05 -8.07 -23.63
C TRP A 115 -0.68 -8.59 -25.02
N VAL A 116 -0.50 -9.90 -25.14
CA VAL A 116 -0.19 -10.58 -26.41
C VAL A 116 -1.51 -11.07 -27.02
N THR A 117 -1.85 -10.57 -28.20
CA THR A 117 -3.04 -10.99 -28.95
C THR A 117 -2.70 -12.13 -29.90
N GLN A 118 -3.52 -13.17 -29.93
CA GLN A 118 -3.41 -14.23 -30.93
C GLN A 118 -4.38 -13.99 -32.08
N SER A 119 -3.84 -13.98 -33.31
CA SER A 119 -4.62 -13.86 -34.53
C SER A 119 -5.41 -15.14 -34.83
N PRO A 120 -6.62 -15.04 -35.40
CA PRO A 120 -7.39 -16.20 -35.81
C PRO A 120 -6.66 -17.02 -36.88
N SER A 121 -6.98 -18.31 -36.96
CA SER A 121 -6.72 -19.13 -38.13
C SER A 121 -7.35 -18.50 -39.39
N LEU A 122 -6.71 -18.71 -40.54
CA LEU A 122 -6.91 -18.05 -41.84
C LEU A 122 -8.35 -17.83 -42.33
N ASP A 123 -9.35 -18.52 -41.76
CA ASP A 123 -10.74 -18.52 -42.21
C ASP A 123 -11.67 -17.56 -41.43
N THR A 124 -11.18 -16.86 -40.41
CA THR A 124 -12.02 -15.95 -39.59
C THR A 124 -11.62 -14.47 -39.72
N THR A 125 -12.61 -13.58 -39.84
CA THR A 125 -12.40 -12.14 -39.92
C THR A 125 -12.15 -11.53 -38.53
N GLY A 126 -11.04 -10.81 -38.36
CA GLY A 126 -10.64 -10.13 -37.13
C GLY A 126 -9.20 -10.46 -36.72
N SER A 127 -8.69 -9.86 -35.64
CA SER A 127 -7.27 -9.99 -35.27
C SER A 127 -7.02 -10.47 -33.85
N VAL A 128 -8.03 -10.50 -32.98
CA VAL A 128 -7.87 -10.88 -31.57
C VAL A 128 -8.87 -11.96 -31.20
N VAL A 129 -8.46 -13.22 -31.29
CA VAL A 129 -9.26 -14.39 -30.84
C VAL A 129 -9.01 -14.67 -29.37
N ASP A 130 -7.74 -14.67 -28.98
CA ASP A 130 -7.32 -14.89 -27.61
C ASP A 130 -6.35 -13.79 -27.17
N ILE A 131 -6.31 -13.59 -25.85
CA ILE A 131 -5.46 -12.63 -25.18
C ILE A 131 -4.67 -13.34 -24.09
N LYS A 132 -3.37 -13.10 -24.06
CA LYS A 132 -2.44 -13.67 -23.08
C LYS A 132 -1.63 -12.60 -22.40
N SER A 133 -1.15 -12.88 -21.20
CA SER A 133 -0.18 -12.00 -20.54
C SER A 133 1.15 -12.03 -21.29
N GLY A 134 1.79 -10.87 -21.45
CA GLY A 134 3.18 -10.79 -21.89
C GLY A 134 4.18 -10.84 -20.74
N ALA A 135 3.73 -11.18 -19.53
CA ALA A 135 4.61 -11.38 -18.40
C ALA A 135 5.59 -12.54 -18.66
N THR A 136 6.85 -12.32 -18.32
CA THR A 136 7.87 -13.36 -18.33
C THR A 136 7.88 -14.08 -16.99
N GLY A 137 8.19 -15.38 -17.01
CA GLY A 137 8.30 -16.20 -15.80
C GLY A 137 7.14 -17.19 -15.61
N ASN A 138 7.17 -17.84 -14.45
CA ASN A 138 6.25 -18.90 -14.08
C ASN A 138 5.45 -18.49 -12.86
N ALA A 139 4.19 -18.91 -12.85
CA ALA A 139 3.35 -18.85 -11.69
C ALA A 139 3.79 -19.85 -10.62
N LYS A 140 3.20 -19.72 -9.44
CA LYS A 140 3.42 -20.61 -8.30
C LYS A 140 3.14 -22.09 -8.61
N ASP A 141 2.23 -22.38 -9.54
CA ASP A 141 1.91 -23.74 -10.00
C ASP A 141 2.90 -24.29 -11.05
N GLY A 142 3.89 -23.50 -11.47
CA GLY A 142 4.90 -23.85 -12.46
C GLY A 142 4.51 -23.55 -13.90
N THR A 143 3.26 -23.18 -14.17
CA THR A 143 2.82 -22.80 -15.53
C THR A 143 3.40 -21.43 -15.91
N ALA A 144 3.72 -21.21 -17.18
CA ALA A 144 4.24 -19.92 -17.63
C ALA A 144 3.09 -18.91 -17.74
N TYR A 145 3.34 -17.65 -17.34
CA TYR A 145 2.33 -16.60 -17.48
C TYR A 145 1.92 -16.35 -18.94
N ALA A 146 2.85 -16.59 -19.88
CA ALA A 146 2.60 -16.50 -21.31
C ALA A 146 1.66 -17.61 -21.84
N ASP A 147 1.44 -18.68 -21.09
CA ASP A 147 0.51 -19.75 -21.47
C ASP A 147 -0.93 -19.44 -21.06
N TRP A 148 -1.12 -18.54 -20.09
CA TRP A 148 -2.41 -18.18 -19.49
C TRP A 148 -3.31 -17.33 -20.36
#